data_AF-A0A359BGR3-F1
#
_entry.id   AF-A0A359BGR3-F1
#
_cell.length_a   1.000
_cell.length_b   1.000
_cell.length_c   1.000
_cell.angle_alpha   90.00
_cell.angle_beta   90.00
_cell.angle_gamma   90.00
#
_symmetry.space_group_name_H-M   'P 1'
#
loop_
_entity.id
_entity.type
_entity.pdbx_description
1 polymer ?
#
loop_
_entity_poly.entity_id
_entity_poly.type
_entity_poly.pdbx_seq_one_letter_code
_entity_poly.pdbx_strand_id
1 'polypeptide(L)' 'RGAQLAKWIHQQGVTDFELMTNLSKALRERLKLIAEVRPPRVTFEGDSLDGTRKWIMEVDGGSKVETVY' A
#
# COMPACT_ATOMS: atom_id res chain seq x y z
N ARG A 1 2.08 -19.39 -3.57
CA ARG A 1 1.24 -18.62 -2.62
C ARG A 1 1.79 -17.20 -2.42
N GLY A 2 3.04 -17.01 -1.98
CA GLY A 2 3.62 -15.65 -1.84
C GLY A 2 3.59 -14.79 -3.11
N ALA A 3 3.84 -15.39 -4.28
CA ALA A 3 3.78 -14.67 -5.56
C ALA A 3 2.39 -14.07 -5.89
N GLN A 4 1.30 -14.75 -5.50
CA GLN A 4 -0.06 -14.23 -5.72
C GLN A 4 -0.30 -13.01 -4.83
N LEU A 5 0.15 -13.07 -3.58
CA LEU A 5 0.03 -11.96 -2.63
C LEU A 5 0.82 -10.73 -3.09
N ALA A 6 2.08 -10.92 -3.51
CA ALA A 6 2.92 -9.84 -4.04
C ALA A 6 2.29 -9.17 -5.27
N LYS A 7 1.63 -9.94 -6.13
CA LYS A 7 0.88 -9.40 -7.28
C LYS A 7 -0.26 -8.48 -6.85
N TRP A 8 -1.05 -8.87 -5.86
CA TRP A 8 -2.15 -8.04 -5.35
C TRP A 8 -1.63 -6.73 -4.75
N ILE A 9 -0.58 -6.79 -3.94
CA ILE A 9 -0.04 -5.63 -3.24
C ILE A 9 0.67 -4.68 -4.21
N HIS A 10 1.65 -5.17 -4.99
CA HIS A 10 2.54 -4.30 -5.75
C HIS A 10 2.06 -3.99 -7.17
N GLN A 11 1.34 -4.90 -7.83
CA GLN A 11 0.88 -4.67 -9.20
C GLN A 11 -0.54 -4.10 -9.25
N GLN A 12 -1.38 -4.45 -8.27
CA GLN A 12 -2.78 -4.01 -8.24
C GLN A 12 -3.07 -2.97 -7.16
N GLY A 13 -2.12 -2.69 -6.24
CA GLY A 13 -2.31 -1.71 -5.18
C GLY A 13 -3.38 -2.11 -4.15
N VAL A 14 -3.76 -3.39 -4.06
CA VAL A 14 -4.83 -3.85 -3.18
C VAL A 14 -4.28 -4.09 -1.78
N THR A 15 -4.91 -3.42 -0.80
CA THR A 15 -4.56 -3.51 0.62
C THR A 15 -5.53 -4.38 1.43
N ASP A 16 -6.74 -4.63 0.92
CA ASP A 16 -7.74 -5.48 1.57
C ASP A 16 -7.62 -6.94 1.11
N PHE A 17 -7.36 -7.84 2.06
CA PHE A 17 -7.27 -9.28 1.79
C PHE A 17 -8.57 -9.88 1.22
N GLU A 18 -9.76 -9.34 1.50
CA GLU A 18 -11.02 -9.88 0.94
C GLU A 18 -11.09 -9.78 -0.57
N LEU A 19 -10.52 -8.70 -1.13
CA LEU A 19 -10.52 -8.46 -2.57
C LEU A 19 -9.63 -9.45 -3.32
N MET A 20 -8.77 -10.20 -2.61
CA MET A 20 -7.85 -11.17 -3.19
C MET A 20 -8.54 -12.51 -3.50
N THR A 21 -9.43 -12.52 -4.50
CA THR A 21 -10.34 -13.64 -4.83
C THR A 21 -9.65 -14.95 -5.22
N ASN A 22 -8.38 -14.91 -5.61
CA ASN A 22 -7.58 -16.09 -5.96
C ASN A 22 -6.79 -16.69 -4.78
N LEU A 23 -7.00 -16.18 -3.57
CA LEU A 23 -6.53 -16.76 -2.31
C LEU A 23 -7.66 -17.58 -1.66
N SER A 24 -7.30 -18.66 -0.96
CA SER A 24 -8.30 -19.44 -0.24
C SER A 24 -8.93 -18.62 0.90
N LYS A 25 -10.22 -18.88 1.19
CA LYS A 25 -10.94 -18.22 2.29
C LYS A 25 -10.17 -18.33 3.62
N ALA A 26 -9.71 -19.53 3.97
CA ALA A 26 -8.93 -19.76 5.19
C ALA A 26 -7.64 -18.94 5.26
N LEU A 27 -6.97 -18.68 4.12
CA LEU A 27 -5.78 -17.85 4.08
C LEU A 27 -6.12 -16.37 4.29
N ARG A 28 -7.18 -15.87 3.64
CA ARG A 28 -7.65 -14.49 3.80
C ARG A 28 -8.05 -14.20 5.25
N GLU A 29 -8.83 -15.10 5.85
CA GLU A 29 -9.24 -15.00 7.25
C GLU A 29 -8.03 -14.99 8.20
N ARG A 30 -7.07 -15.90 7.98
CA ARG A 30 -5.83 -15.92 8.79
C ARG A 30 -5.04 -14.63 8.65
N LEU A 31 -4.82 -14.14 7.41
CA LEU A 31 -4.04 -12.93 7.16
C LEU A 31 -4.64 -11.70 7.83
N LYS A 32 -5.97 -11.55 7.80
CA LYS A 32 -6.68 -10.48 8.51
C LYS A 32 -6.44 -10.44 10.01
N LEU A 33 -6.16 -11.58 10.63
CA LEU A 33 -5.92 -11.67 12.07
C LEU A 33 -4.47 -11.38 12.45
N ILE A 34 -3.52 -11.60 11.54
CA ILE A 34 -2.08 -11.59 11.87
C ILE A 34 -1.27 -10.56 11.09
N ALA A 35 -1.85 -9.89 10.10
CA ALA A 35 -1.15 -9.00 9.19
C ALA A 35 -2.06 -7.88 8.68
N GLU A 36 -1.43 -6.83 8.18
CA GLU A 36 -2.06 -5.75 7.43
C GLU A 36 -1.18 -5.33 6.25
N VAL A 37 -1.77 -4.68 5.25
CA VAL A 37 -1.04 -4.00 4.17
C VAL A 37 -1.37 -2.52 4.29
N ARG A 38 -0.49 -1.76 4.95
CA ARG A 38 -0.72 -0.34 5.23
C ARG A 38 0.35 0.52 4.54
N PRO A 39 0.02 1.20 3.43
CA PRO A 39 0.92 2.18 2.84
C PRO A 39 1.04 3.41 3.74
N PRO A 40 2.16 4.17 3.67
CA PRO A 40 2.29 5.46 4.34
C PRO A 40 1.16 6.42 3.97
N ARG A 41 0.76 7.28 4.92
CA ARG A 41 -0.30 8.25 4.67
C ARG A 41 0.26 9.45 3.92
N VAL A 42 -0.25 9.73 2.73
CA VAL A 42 0.08 10.98 2.02
C VAL A 42 -0.56 12.15 2.78
N THR A 43 0.28 13.09 3.25
CA THR A 43 -0.12 14.30 3.96
C THR A 43 -0.06 15.55 3.09
N PHE A 44 0.68 15.48 1.97
CA PHE A 44 0.76 16.53 0.96
C PHE A 44 1.03 15.90 -0.41
N GLU A 45 0.37 16.44 -1.42
CA GLU A 45 0.60 16.17 -2.84
C GLU A 45 0.67 17.52 -3.57
N GLY A 46 1.69 17.69 -4.41
CA GLY A 46 1.88 18.90 -5.21
C GLY A 46 2.37 18.57 -6.61
N ASP A 47 1.62 19.02 -7.61
CA ASP A 47 2.00 18.98 -9.02
C ASP A 47 2.73 20.27 -9.42
N SER A 48 3.88 20.15 -10.06
CA SER A 48 4.63 21.26 -10.65
C SER A 48 4.25 21.46 -12.12
N LEU A 49 4.46 22.67 -12.63
CA LEU A 49 4.24 23.01 -14.04
C LEU A 49 5.21 22.30 -14.99
N ASP A 50 6.36 21.86 -14.49
CA ASP A 50 7.39 21.12 -15.25
C ASP A 50 7.13 19.60 -15.29
N GLY A 51 6.04 19.14 -14.69
CA GLY A 51 5.66 17.72 -14.64
C GLY A 51 6.17 16.98 -13.41
N THR A 52 6.98 17.62 -12.57
CA THR A 52 7.45 17.02 -11.29
C THR A 52 6.29 16.85 -10.32
N ARG A 53 6.27 15.74 -9.59
CA ARG A 53 5.31 15.51 -8.50
C ARG A 53 6.02 15.34 -7.17
N LYS A 54 5.53 16.04 -6.15
CA LYS A 54 6.04 15.97 -4.79
C LYS A 54 5.00 15.38 -3.85
N TRP A 55 5.39 14.37 -3.08
CA TRP A 55 4.60 13.81 -1.99
C TRP A 55 5.33 13.95 -0.66
N ILE A 56 4.57 14.30 0.39
CA ILE A 56 5.02 14.14 1.78
C ILE A 56 4.17 13.06 2.42
N MET A 57 4.82 12.00 2.87
CA MET A 57 4.18 10.86 3.49
C MET A 57 4.53 10.78 4.96
N GLU A 58 3.53 10.54 5.80
CA GLU A 58 3.71 10.22 7.21
C GLU A 58 3.96 8.71 7.35
N VAL A 59 5.07 8.37 7.99
CA VAL A 59 5.46 7.01 8.34
C VAL A 59 5.14 6.73 9.80
N ASP A 60 5.18 5.45 10.17
CA ASP A 60 4.98 5.05 11.56
C ASP A 60 5.97 5.76 12.50
N GLY A 61 5.45 6.24 13.63
CA GLY A 61 6.19 7.10 14.55
C GLY A 61 6.02 8.61 14.29
N GLY A 62 5.19 9.01 13.31
CA GLY A 62 4.82 10.40 13.06
C GLY A 62 5.86 11.22 12.32
N SER A 63 6.97 10.59 11.91
CA SER A 63 7.96 11.21 11.04
C SER A 63 7.40 11.38 9.62
N LYS A 64 7.90 12.39 8.91
CA LYS A 64 7.50 12.67 7.52
C LYS A 64 8.67 12.50 6.59
N VAL A 65 8.43 11.82 5.47
CA VAL A 65 9.40 11.57 4.41
C VAL A 65 8.90 12.18 3.11
N GLU A 66 9.85 12.63 2.28
CA GLU A 66 9.57 13.24 0.98
C GLU A 66 9.87 12.25 -0.14
N THR A 67 9.06 12.27 -1.19
CA THR A 67 9.32 11.55 -2.45
C THR A 67 8.99 12.45 -3.62
N VAL A 68 9.88 12.47 -4.61
CA VAL A 68 9.76 13.27 -5.83
C VAL A 68 9.76 12.32 -7.03
N TYR A 69 8.84 12.52 -7.97
CA TYR A 69 8.77 11.86 -9.27
C TYR A 69 9.00 12.88 -10.38
#